data_AF-A0A7S2V7Y3-F1
#
_entry.id   AF-A0A7S2V7Y3-F1
#
_cell.length_a   1.000
_cell.length_b   1.000
_cell.length_c   1.000
_cell.angle_alpha   90.00
_cell.angle_beta   90.00
_cell.angle_gamma   90.00
#
_symmetry.space_group_name_H-M   'P 1'
#
loop_
_entity.id
_entity.type
_entity.pdbx_description
1 polymer ?
#
loop_
_entity_poly.entity_id
_entity_poly.type
_entity_poly.pdbx_seq_one_letter_code
_entity_poly.pdbx_strand_id
1 'polypeptide(L)'
;TIVAAALAAAVPLGEYPHAAIGIFVTVLQDDGGVVTAATAAASLALAQAHVPLLDLVTSVQVGILRTNHNDNHDAESEFALVVDPTLNELQDTVATLTMAWMPNRKMVTLWEQQNSGMTVPPAAVTTQALQTNRQVCTKLILPQLRHALLQQVVAPTQQEQQ
;
A
#
# COMPACT_ATOMS: atom_id res chain seq x y z
N THR A 1 8.11 12.63 3.10
CA THR A 1 8.33 11.30 2.50
C THR A 1 7.00 10.79 1.97
N ILE A 2 7.02 9.80 1.07
CA ILE A 2 5.79 9.21 0.48
C ILE A 2 4.84 8.68 1.57
N VAL A 3 5.40 8.01 2.59
CA VAL A 3 4.65 7.48 3.75
C VAL A 3 3.94 8.60 4.54
N ALA A 4 4.62 9.72 4.79
CA ALA A 4 4.01 10.85 5.51
C ALA A 4 2.86 11.48 4.71
N ALA A 5 3.01 11.60 3.38
CA ALA A 5 1.94 12.10 2.52
C ALA A 5 0.72 11.15 2.51
N ALA A 6 0.95 9.83 2.47
CA ALA A 6 -0.10 8.82 2.54
C ALA A 6 -0.90 8.84 3.85
N LEU A 7 -0.25 9.15 4.98
CA LEU A 7 -0.87 9.17 6.32
C LEU A 7 -1.46 10.52 6.71
N ALA A 8 -1.00 11.63 6.10
CA ALA A 8 -1.47 12.98 6.43
C ALA A 8 -2.99 13.14 6.26
N ALA A 9 -3.60 12.43 5.30
CA ALA A 9 -5.04 12.45 5.08
C ALA A 9 -5.84 11.62 6.10
N ALA A 10 -5.18 10.71 6.83
CA ALA A 10 -5.83 9.84 7.81
C ALA A 10 -5.78 10.40 9.24
N VAL A 11 -4.74 11.18 9.56
CA VAL A 11 -4.58 11.81 10.87
C VAL A 11 -5.25 13.19 10.88
N PRO A 12 -6.17 13.49 11.81
CA PRO A 12 -6.76 14.81 11.94
C PRO A 12 -5.75 15.79 12.55
N LEU A 13 -4.90 16.40 11.72
CA LEU A 13 -3.87 17.36 12.16
C LEU A 13 -4.44 18.58 12.90
N GLY A 14 -5.73 18.90 12.72
CA GLY A 14 -6.40 19.99 13.43
C GLY A 14 -6.55 19.75 14.94
N GLU A 15 -6.51 18.50 15.40
CA GLU A 15 -6.57 18.16 16.83
C GLU A 15 -5.23 18.35 17.54
N TYR A 16 -4.15 18.59 16.78
CA TYR A 16 -2.78 18.65 17.26
C TYR A 16 -2.08 19.98 16.91
N PRO A 17 -2.62 21.14 17.35
CA PRO A 17 -1.96 22.42 17.11
C PRO A 17 -0.62 22.47 17.86
N HIS A 18 0.45 22.88 17.17
CA HIS A 18 1.83 22.96 17.70
C HIS A 18 2.44 21.64 18.19
N ALA A 19 1.84 20.50 17.88
CA ALA A 19 2.41 19.20 18.15
C ALA A 19 3.02 18.59 16.88
N ALA A 20 4.02 17.72 17.05
CA ALA A 20 4.64 16.98 15.97
C ALA A 20 4.52 15.48 16.25
N ILE A 21 3.99 14.73 15.29
CA ILE A 21 3.93 13.28 15.35
C ILE A 21 5.10 12.72 14.54
N GLY A 22 6.09 12.18 15.23
CA GLY A 22 7.26 11.55 14.63
C GLY A 22 7.01 10.08 14.34
N ILE A 23 7.10 9.68 13.07
CA ILE A 23 7.00 8.27 12.65
C ILE A 23 8.37 7.83 12.17
N PHE A 24 8.90 6.79 12.80
CA PHE A 24 10.19 6.20 12.44
C PHE A 24 9.96 4.77 11.96
N VAL A 25 10.34 4.50 10.72
CA VAL A 25 10.25 3.17 10.11
C VAL A 25 11.66 2.68 9.85
N THR A 26 11.99 1.50 10.39
CA THR A 26 13.25 0.82 10.11
C THR A 26 12.94 -0.42 9.28
N VAL A 27 13.50 -0.48 8.08
CA VAL A 27 13.34 -1.60 7.16
C VAL A 27 14.49 -2.56 7.41
N LEU A 28 14.19 -3.74 7.94
CA LEU A 28 15.20 -4.77 8.22
C LEU A 28 15.60 -5.53 6.96
N GLN A 29 14.62 -5.79 6.09
CA GLN A 29 14.78 -6.49 4.83
C GLN A 29 13.82 -5.88 3.80
N ASP A 30 14.31 -5.76 2.57
CA ASP A 30 13.56 -5.30 1.41
C ASP A 30 13.44 -6.46 0.43
N ASP A 31 12.21 -6.83 0.10
CA ASP A 31 11.89 -7.83 -0.94
C ASP A 31 10.85 -7.28 -1.92
N GLY A 32 10.90 -5.97 -2.19
CA GLY A 32 9.84 -5.26 -2.93
C GLY A 32 8.75 -4.72 -2.00
N GLY A 33 8.02 -3.70 -2.44
CA GLY A 33 6.88 -3.19 -1.67
C GLY A 33 7.23 -2.42 -0.38
N VAL A 34 8.49 -1.98 -0.17
CA VAL A 34 8.88 -1.33 1.10
C VAL A 34 7.99 -0.16 1.48
N VAL A 35 7.59 0.67 0.52
CA VAL A 35 6.75 1.84 0.78
C VAL A 35 5.36 1.42 1.25
N THR A 36 4.80 0.33 0.72
CA THR A 36 3.45 -0.15 1.07
C THR A 36 3.47 -0.82 2.44
N ALA A 37 4.48 -1.66 2.69
CA ALA A 37 4.73 -2.27 4.00
C ALA A 37 4.96 -1.20 5.08
N ALA A 38 5.80 -0.20 4.80
CA ALA A 38 6.05 0.91 5.71
C ALA A 38 4.78 1.72 6.01
N THR A 39 3.93 1.96 5.01
CA THR A 39 2.67 2.70 5.18
C THR A 39 1.69 1.92 6.06
N ALA A 40 1.51 0.63 5.82
CA ALA A 40 0.64 -0.22 6.63
C ALA A 40 1.16 -0.34 8.08
N ALA A 41 2.47 -0.55 8.26
CA ALA A 41 3.11 -0.62 9.57
C ALA A 41 2.99 0.70 10.34
N ALA A 42 3.20 1.84 9.68
CA ALA A 42 3.02 3.15 10.29
C ALA A 42 1.56 3.44 10.68
N SER A 43 0.59 3.04 9.85
CA SER A 43 -0.84 3.13 10.21
C SER A 43 -1.17 2.30 11.45
N LEU A 44 -0.59 1.10 11.55
CA LEU A 44 -0.77 0.23 12.72
C LEU A 44 -0.13 0.83 13.97
N ALA A 45 1.09 1.36 13.84
CA ALA A 45 1.81 2.00 14.94
C ALA A 45 1.06 3.23 15.49
N LEU A 46 0.48 4.05 14.61
CA LEU A 46 -0.35 5.19 15.01
C LEU A 46 -1.60 4.75 15.79
N ALA A 47 -2.28 3.72 15.31
CA ALA A 47 -3.44 3.16 15.99
C ALA A 47 -3.06 2.61 17.39
N GLN A 48 -1.93 1.91 17.49
CA GLN A 48 -1.44 1.37 18.76
C GLN A 48 -0.94 2.46 19.72
N ALA A 49 -0.42 3.57 19.20
CA ALA A 49 -0.05 4.75 19.98
C ALA A 49 -1.27 5.56 20.46
N HIS A 50 -2.49 5.09 20.20
CA HIS A 50 -3.75 5.77 20.53
C HIS A 50 -3.86 7.17 19.90
N VAL A 51 -3.20 7.37 18.75
CA VAL A 51 -3.41 8.56 17.94
C VAL A 51 -4.77 8.40 17.24
N PRO A 52 -5.68 9.39 17.32
CA PRO A 52 -6.95 9.35 16.64
C PRO A 52 -6.70 9.29 15.12
N LEU A 53 -7.30 8.29 14.49
CA LEU A 53 -7.25 8.08 13.04
C LEU A 53 -8.67 8.11 12.48
N LEU A 54 -8.86 8.81 11.36
CA LEU A 54 -10.13 8.82 10.64
C LEU A 54 -10.45 7.45 10.03
N ASP A 55 -9.41 6.75 9.58
CA ASP A 55 -9.45 5.39 9.06
C ASP A 55 -8.02 4.80 9.10
N LEU A 56 -7.92 3.48 9.02
CA LEU A 56 -6.64 2.83 8.77
C LEU A 56 -6.24 3.02 7.30
N VAL A 57 -4.96 3.22 7.06
CA VAL A 57 -4.41 3.33 5.71
C VAL A 57 -3.85 1.99 5.28
N THR A 58 -4.42 1.40 4.24
CA THR A 58 -3.90 0.21 3.57
C THR A 58 -3.16 0.62 2.31
N SER A 59 -2.12 -0.11 1.93
CA SER A 59 -1.35 0.20 0.73
C SER A 59 -0.93 -1.07 -0.01
N VAL A 60 -0.96 -1.02 -1.34
CA VAL A 60 -0.56 -2.11 -2.23
C VAL A 60 0.20 -1.52 -3.41
N GLN A 61 1.20 -2.28 -3.86
CA GLN A 61 1.95 -2.02 -5.06
C GLN A 61 1.54 -3.04 -6.12
N VAL A 62 1.33 -2.59 -7.35
CA VAL A 62 1.09 -3.45 -8.51
C VAL A 62 2.18 -3.20 -9.54
N GLY A 63 2.81 -4.28 -9.98
CA GLY A 63 3.71 -4.29 -11.13
C GLY A 63 2.94 -4.56 -12.42
N ILE A 64 3.29 -3.84 -13.48
CA ILE A 64 2.81 -4.08 -14.83
C ILE A 64 3.95 -4.72 -15.61
N LEU A 65 3.77 -6.00 -15.97
CA LEU A 65 4.69 -6.74 -16.82
C LEU A 65 4.23 -6.64 -18.27
N ARG A 66 5.19 -6.60 -19.21
CA ARG A 66 4.91 -6.77 -20.63
C ARG A 66 5.25 -8.21 -21.01
N THR A 67 4.24 -8.98 -21.41
CA THR A 67 4.46 -10.35 -21.89
C THR A 67 4.72 -10.29 -23.38
N ASN A 68 5.99 -10.45 -23.77
CA ASN A 68 6.34 -10.68 -25.17
C ASN A 68 6.14 -12.17 -25.47
N HIS A 69 4.92 -12.69 -25.31
CA HIS A 69 4.65 -14.07 -25.68
C HIS A 69 4.42 -14.11 -27.19
N ASN A 70 5.46 -14.57 -27.89
CA ASN A 70 5.48 -15.22 -29.21
C ASN A 70 6.26 -14.46 -30.29
N ASP A 71 7.24 -15.15 -30.89
CA ASP A 71 8.03 -14.82 -32.08
C ASP A 71 7.20 -14.68 -33.37
N ASN A 72 5.90 -14.36 -33.28
CA ASN A 72 5.02 -14.13 -34.41
C ASN A 72 4.70 -12.63 -34.50
N HIS A 73 5.05 -12.03 -35.63
CA HIS A 73 5.18 -10.59 -35.87
C HIS A 73 3.90 -9.73 -35.76
N ASP A 74 2.76 -10.29 -35.29
CA ASP A 74 1.43 -9.64 -35.39
C ASP A 74 0.58 -9.69 -34.09
N ALA A 75 1.14 -10.09 -32.94
CA ALA A 75 0.37 -10.14 -31.69
C ALA A 75 0.46 -8.83 -30.88
N GLU A 76 -0.70 -8.24 -30.56
CA GLU A 76 -0.84 -7.09 -29.67
C GLU A 76 -0.07 -7.31 -28.35
N SER A 77 0.70 -6.32 -27.89
CA SER A 77 1.44 -6.43 -26.64
C SER A 77 0.48 -6.65 -25.47
N GLU A 78 0.47 -7.86 -24.92
CA GLU A 78 -0.32 -8.18 -23.74
C GLU A 78 0.39 -7.68 -22.47
N PHE A 79 -0.39 -7.13 -21.54
CA PHE A 79 0.11 -6.63 -20.26
C PHE A 79 -0.43 -7.50 -19.14
N ALA A 80 0.45 -8.04 -18.32
CA ALA A 80 0.09 -8.78 -17.12
C ALA A 80 0.22 -7.91 -15.87
N LEU A 81 -0.71 -8.04 -14.94
CA LEU A 81 -0.71 -7.32 -13.67
C LEU A 81 -0.26 -8.26 -12.55
N VAL A 82 0.77 -7.87 -11.82
CA VAL A 82 1.26 -8.58 -10.63
C VAL A 82 0.94 -7.74 -9.42
N VAL A 83 0.16 -8.31 -8.49
CA VAL A 83 -0.16 -7.67 -7.21
C VAL A 83 0.91 -8.06 -6.21
N ASP A 84 1.39 -7.07 -5.44
CA ASP A 84 2.45 -7.23 -4.45
C ASP A 84 3.74 -7.83 -5.04
N PRO A 85 4.37 -7.13 -6.01
CA PRO A 85 5.53 -7.65 -6.70
C PRO A 85 6.73 -7.76 -5.76
N THR A 86 7.43 -8.89 -5.87
CA THR A 86 8.73 -9.12 -5.23
C THR A 86 9.84 -8.31 -5.89
N LEU A 87 11.00 -8.20 -5.23
CA LEU A 87 12.15 -7.50 -5.80
C LEU A 87 12.59 -8.06 -7.16
N ASN A 88 12.50 -9.37 -7.35
CA ASN A 88 12.82 -10.03 -8.62
C ASN A 88 11.82 -9.64 -9.71
N GLU A 89 10.52 -9.67 -9.40
CA GLU A 89 9.47 -9.31 -10.37
C GLU A 89 9.54 -7.83 -10.76
N LEU A 90 9.91 -6.94 -9.84
CA LEU A 90 10.06 -5.51 -10.11
C LEU A 90 11.07 -5.22 -11.24
N GLN A 91 12.10 -6.05 -11.40
CA GLN A 91 13.10 -5.88 -12.47
C GLN A 91 12.50 -6.05 -13.87
N ASP A 92 11.49 -6.91 -14.00
CA ASP A 92 10.82 -7.21 -15.26
C ASP A 92 9.60 -6.28 -15.50
N THR A 93 9.25 -5.44 -14.53
CA THR A 93 8.11 -4.52 -14.65
C THR A 93 8.43 -3.29 -15.49
N VAL A 94 7.50 -2.97 -16.39
CA VAL A 94 7.51 -1.73 -17.19
C VAL A 94 7.09 -0.54 -16.34
N ALA A 95 6.15 -0.76 -15.42
CA ALA A 95 5.66 0.27 -14.53
C ALA A 95 5.19 -0.35 -13.21
N THR A 96 5.28 0.43 -12.15
CA THR A 96 4.78 0.07 -10.83
C THR A 96 3.83 1.16 -10.35
N LEU A 97 2.74 0.72 -9.72
CA LEU A 97 1.67 1.56 -9.23
C LEU A 97 1.52 1.32 -7.75
N THR A 98 1.89 2.31 -6.96
CA THR A 98 1.73 2.30 -5.51
C THR A 98 0.52 3.13 -5.14
N MET A 99 -0.43 2.51 -4.42
CA MET A 99 -1.61 3.19 -3.94
C MET A 99 -1.74 3.05 -2.42
N ALA A 100 -2.11 4.14 -1.75
CA ALA A 100 -2.61 4.11 -0.38
C ALA A 100 -4.10 4.45 -0.34
N TRP A 101 -4.84 3.74 0.50
CA TRP A 101 -6.29 3.67 0.48
C TRP A 101 -6.86 3.63 1.90
N MET A 102 -7.90 4.44 2.14
CA MET A 102 -8.72 4.38 3.34
C MET A 102 -10.02 3.63 3.02
N PRO A 103 -10.15 2.35 3.46
CA PRO A 103 -11.20 1.47 2.98
C PRO A 103 -12.60 1.78 3.51
N ASN A 104 -12.73 2.30 4.74
CA ASN A 104 -14.02 2.71 5.27
C ASN A 104 -14.49 4.01 4.62
N ARG A 105 -13.56 4.93 4.30
CA ARG A 105 -13.89 6.20 3.61
C ARG A 105 -13.93 6.09 2.09
N LYS A 106 -13.50 4.96 1.53
CA LYS A 106 -13.35 4.72 0.08
C LYS A 106 -12.56 5.83 -0.63
N MET A 107 -11.48 6.27 0.00
CA MET A 107 -10.67 7.39 -0.48
C MET A 107 -9.22 6.97 -0.73
N VAL A 108 -8.67 7.37 -1.87
CA VAL A 108 -7.23 7.25 -2.16
C VAL A 108 -6.51 8.37 -1.41
N THR A 109 -5.52 8.05 -0.60
CA THR A 109 -4.70 9.05 0.10
C THR A 109 -3.41 9.36 -0.63
N LEU A 110 -2.90 8.40 -1.41
CA LEU A 110 -1.71 8.53 -2.22
C LEU A 110 -1.85 7.68 -3.48
N TRP A 111 -1.43 8.25 -4.60
CA TRP A 111 -1.23 7.55 -5.86
C TRP A 111 0.14 7.91 -6.41
N GLU A 112 0.99 6.91 -6.62
CA GLU A 112 2.33 7.07 -7.17
C GLU A 112 2.52 6.06 -8.31
N GLN A 113 2.95 6.54 -9.46
CA GLN A 113 3.29 5.70 -10.62
C GLN A 113 4.75 5.89 -10.96
N GLN A 114 5.51 4.80 -10.94
CA GLN A 114 6.91 4.79 -11.35
C GLN A 114 7.04 3.94 -12.60
N ASN A 115 7.58 4.53 -13.67
CA ASN A 115 7.77 3.84 -14.94
C ASN A 115 9.25 3.52 -15.13
N SER A 116 9.54 2.26 -15.45
CA SER A 116 10.86 1.78 -15.84
C SER A 116 11.06 2.05 -17.34
N GLY A 117 11.47 3.26 -17.69
CA GLY A 117 11.78 3.67 -19.08
C GLY A 117 10.78 4.61 -19.73
N MET A 118 10.84 4.73 -21.06
CA MET A 118 10.08 5.72 -21.85
C MET A 118 8.63 5.30 -22.17
N THR A 119 8.27 4.03 -21.91
CA THR A 119 6.95 3.49 -22.26
C THR A 119 6.00 3.64 -21.08
N VAL A 120 5.04 4.56 -21.20
CA VAL A 120 3.89 4.60 -20.29
C VAL A 120 2.93 3.45 -20.63
N PRO A 121 2.44 2.69 -19.62
CA PRO A 121 1.42 1.68 -19.86
C PRO A 121 0.12 2.34 -20.35
N PRO A 122 -0.69 1.65 -21.17
CA PRO A 122 -1.98 2.16 -21.59
C PRO A 122 -2.88 2.52 -20.41
N ALA A 123 -3.71 3.55 -20.58
CA ALA A 123 -4.62 4.02 -19.52
C ALA A 123 -5.63 2.93 -19.09
N ALA A 124 -6.03 2.03 -20.00
CA ALA A 124 -6.91 0.91 -19.70
C ALA A 124 -6.29 -0.04 -18.66
N VAL A 125 -5.02 -0.42 -18.87
CA VAL A 125 -4.26 -1.32 -17.98
C VAL A 125 -4.04 -0.66 -16.61
N THR A 126 -3.69 0.62 -16.61
CA THR A 126 -3.49 1.39 -15.37
C THR A 126 -4.79 1.49 -14.55
N THR A 127 -5.93 1.68 -15.22
CA THR A 127 -7.25 1.73 -14.56
C THR A 127 -7.64 0.37 -13.99
N GLN A 128 -7.36 -0.70 -14.72
CA GLN A 128 -7.57 -2.07 -14.23
C GLN A 128 -6.69 -2.35 -13.01
N ALA A 129 -5.42 -1.97 -13.04
CA ALA A 129 -4.50 -2.11 -11.91
C ALA A 129 -5.00 -1.33 -10.68
N LEU A 130 -5.49 -0.11 -10.86
CA LEU A 130 -6.10 0.67 -9.79
C LEU A 130 -7.32 -0.04 -9.18
N GLN A 131 -8.19 -0.62 -10.01
CA GLN A 131 -9.36 -1.34 -9.54
C GLN A 131 -8.98 -2.61 -8.77
N THR A 132 -7.99 -3.36 -9.25
CA THR A 132 -7.44 -4.53 -8.56
C THR A 132 -6.84 -4.13 -7.20
N ASN A 133 -6.00 -3.09 -7.17
CA ASN A 133 -5.42 -2.55 -5.94
C ASN A 133 -6.50 -2.20 -4.90
N ARG A 134 -7.57 -1.55 -5.35
CA ARG A 134 -8.67 -1.17 -4.46
C ARG A 134 -9.36 -2.40 -3.85
N GLN A 135 -9.55 -3.45 -4.65
CA GLN A 135 -10.15 -4.70 -4.18
C GLN A 135 -9.25 -5.41 -3.17
N VAL A 136 -7.94 -5.49 -3.45
CA VAL A 136 -6.94 -6.11 -2.57
C VAL A 136 -6.85 -5.37 -1.24
N CYS A 137 -6.69 -4.04 -1.27
CA CYS A 137 -6.64 -3.18 -0.09
C CYS A 137 -7.86 -3.37 0.83
N THR A 138 -9.05 -3.56 0.23
CA THR A 138 -10.31 -3.68 0.99
C THR A 138 -10.57 -5.10 1.49
N LYS A 139 -10.29 -6.11 0.66
CA LYS A 139 -10.67 -7.51 0.94
C LYS A 139 -9.59 -8.29 1.69
N LEU A 140 -8.32 -7.99 1.44
CA LEU A 140 -7.21 -8.80 1.96
C LEU A 140 -6.49 -8.10 3.11
N ILE A 141 -6.06 -6.85 2.91
CA ILE A 141 -5.18 -6.17 3.89
C ILE A 141 -5.95 -5.65 5.09
N LEU A 142 -7.12 -5.02 4.87
CA LEU A 142 -7.89 -4.45 5.98
C LEU A 142 -8.27 -5.50 7.05
N PRO A 143 -8.79 -6.70 6.70
CA PRO A 143 -9.07 -7.73 7.70
C PRO A 143 -7.82 -8.16 8.48
N GLN A 144 -6.66 -8.28 7.82
CA GLN A 144 -5.42 -8.66 8.48
C GLN A 144 -4.93 -7.59 9.47
N LEU A 145 -4.93 -6.32 9.08
CA LEU A 145 -4.58 -5.22 9.99
C LEU A 145 -5.53 -5.13 11.18
N ARG A 146 -6.83 -5.28 10.94
CA ARG A 146 -7.82 -5.31 12.03
C ARG A 146 -7.59 -6.48 12.97
N HIS A 147 -7.29 -7.66 12.43
CA HIS A 147 -7.01 -8.83 13.25
C HIS A 147 -5.76 -8.60 14.11
N ALA A 148 -4.70 -8.03 13.54
CA ALA A 148 -3.49 -7.68 14.29
C ALA A 148 -3.76 -6.69 15.44
N LEU A 149 -4.58 -5.65 15.19
CA LEU A 149 -5.00 -4.71 16.24
C LEU A 149 -5.80 -5.40 17.34
N LEU A 150 -6.76 -6.25 16.97
CA LEU A 150 -7.57 -6.98 17.95
C LEU A 150 -6.71 -7.91 18.81
N GLN A 151 -5.72 -8.59 18.23
CA GLN A 151 -4.79 -9.42 18.99
C GLN A 151 -3.98 -8.59 20.01
N GLN A 152 -3.54 -7.38 19.63
CA GLN A 152 -2.81 -6.48 20.53
C GLN A 152 -3.67 -5.93 21.65
N VAL A 153 -4.98 -5.76 21.44
CA VAL A 153 -5.90 -5.34 22.50
C VAL A 153 -6.21 -6.50 23.46
N VAL A 154 -6.31 -7.73 22.95
CA VAL A 154 -6.65 -8.92 23.76
C VAL A 154 -5.47 -9.40 24.61
N ALA A 155 -4.23 -9.28 24.10
CA ALA A 155 -3.02 -9.72 24.82
C ALA A 155 -2.82 -9.08 26.22
N PRO A 156 -2.95 -7.75 26.41
CA PRO A 156 -2.79 -7.13 27.73
C PRO A 156 -3.94 -7.47 28.69
N THR A 157 -5.17 -7.69 28.19
CA THR A 157 -6.31 -8.05 29.05
C THR A 157 -6.12 -9.40 29.75
N GLN A 158 -5.29 -10.29 29.19
CA GLN A 158 -4.94 -11.58 29.83
C GLN A 158 -3.82 -11.45 30.87
N GLN A 159 -2.98 -10.41 30.79
CA GLN A 159 -1.91 -10.16 31.75
C GLN A 159 -2.42 -9.46 33.02
N GLU A 160 -3.51 -8.69 32.95
CA GLU A 160 -4.14 -8.06 34.13
C GLU A 160 -5.03 -9.02 34.95
N GLN A 161 -5.26 -10.25 34.47
CA GLN A 161 -6.07 -11.28 35.16
C GLN A 161 -5.24 -12.36 35.88
N GLN A 162 -3.91 -12.21 35.94
CA GLN A 162 -2.99 -13.03 36.74
C GLN A 162 -2.34 -12.20 37.84
#